data_AF-A0A6A5K6G8-F1
#
_entry.id   AF-A0A6A5K6G8-F1
#
_cell.length_a   1.000
_cell.length_b   1.000
_cell.length_c   1.000
_cell.angle_alpha   90.00
_cell.angle_beta   90.00
_cell.angle_gamma   90.00
#
_symmetry.space_group_name_H-M   'P 1'
#
loop_
_entity.id
_entity.type
_entity.pdbx_description
1 polymer ?
#
loop_
_entity_poly.entity_id
_entity_poly.type
_entity_poly.pdbx_seq_one_letter_code
_entity_poly.pdbx_strand_id
1 'polypeptide(L)'
;MKTLSYLSYALLACLPLTEAHPGMGDTMTEMRYLADRQKRQAAKELIGDLKTLPDSRLTPIARDIKAIILDQKSAESATMDTSIPAGNVGSAACKADMCCHWKWLSYEMTAKFKGTSGRCTKFARQAVRLGFHDAGVWSKSSGYGGADGSILLSNEMSRADNNGLADIAEQTKRWYNKYNQYGLSMADIIQFGANVATVVCPLGPRIRTFVGRKDNSRAGPTGLLPGEKDSADKLLKLFADKTVDAHDLIALVGAHTTSQQHFVDTGRDGDPQDSTPGVWDMAFYPQTTNNPPVRVLKFQSDINLSKDSRTKASWAQFSDRATAQGRWNSDYAKAYTRLSLLGVNNINDLKECTQVLPAEIKSFVSEDQVILDRWLAGEFDQLNNLVDNAIQLTGVISTNGK
;
A
#
# COMPACT_ATOMS: atom_id res chain seq x y z
N MET A 1 20.85 37.31 78.02
CA MET A 1 20.35 38.71 78.07
C MET A 1 20.66 39.38 76.74
N LYS A 2 19.69 40.09 76.13
CA LYS A 2 19.80 40.97 74.93
C LYS A 2 20.23 40.29 73.60
N THR A 3 19.67 40.57 72.43
CA THR A 3 18.43 41.30 72.03
C THR A 3 18.02 40.91 70.59
N LEU A 4 16.73 41.10 70.28
CA LEU A 4 16.08 41.36 68.96
C LEU A 4 16.97 42.13 67.93
N SER A 5 16.79 42.18 66.60
CA SER A 5 15.72 41.78 65.63
C SER A 5 16.28 41.93 64.17
N TYR A 6 15.60 41.80 63.00
CA TYR A 6 14.20 41.54 62.59
C TYR A 6 14.09 40.94 61.15
N LEU A 7 12.87 40.93 60.59
CA LEU A 7 12.42 40.68 59.20
C LEU A 7 13.35 41.04 58.00
N SER A 8 13.30 40.26 56.91
CA SER A 8 12.47 40.62 55.71
C SER A 8 12.53 39.67 54.50
N TYR A 9 11.34 39.22 54.09
CA TYR A 9 10.83 38.96 52.73
C TYR A 9 11.50 37.98 51.73
N ALA A 10 10.64 37.13 51.16
CA ALA A 10 10.92 36.25 50.04
C ALA A 10 11.03 37.01 48.70
N LEU A 11 11.83 36.48 47.78
CA LEU A 11 11.66 36.69 46.34
C LEU A 11 11.15 35.41 45.68
N LEU A 12 10.04 35.53 44.94
CA LEU A 12 9.65 34.54 43.94
C LEU A 12 10.69 34.57 42.81
N ALA A 13 11.28 33.42 42.49
CA ALA A 13 11.96 33.20 41.21
C ALA A 13 11.01 32.43 40.28
N CYS A 14 10.04 33.12 39.69
CA CYS A 14 9.32 32.61 38.53
C CYS A 14 10.25 32.66 37.32
N LEU A 15 10.98 31.57 37.06
CA LEU A 15 11.68 31.37 35.79
C LEU A 15 10.76 30.65 34.80
N PRO A 16 10.38 31.27 33.67
CA PRO A 16 9.69 30.56 32.61
C PRO A 16 10.68 29.63 31.89
N LEU A 17 10.57 28.32 32.13
CA LEU A 17 11.25 27.30 31.33
C LEU A 17 10.57 27.16 29.96
N THR A 18 10.83 28.12 29.07
CA THR A 18 10.38 28.08 27.66
C THR A 18 11.51 28.46 26.69
N GLU A 19 12.69 27.88 26.89
CA GLU A 19 13.76 27.80 25.87
C GLU A 19 13.43 26.65 24.90
N ALA A 20 12.45 26.86 24.01
CA ALA A 20 12.12 25.92 22.95
C ALA A 20 13.12 26.10 21.78
N HIS A 21 14.30 25.52 21.89
CA HIS A 21 15.31 25.56 20.81
C HIS A 21 14.73 25.00 19.48
N PRO A 22 15.04 25.62 18.33
CA PRO A 22 14.67 25.10 17.01
C PRO A 22 15.12 23.64 16.83
N GLY A 23 14.23 22.79 16.31
CA GLY A 23 14.49 21.36 16.09
C GLY A 23 14.21 20.43 17.28
N MET A 24 13.97 20.92 18.50
CA MET A 24 13.54 20.06 19.61
C MET A 24 12.16 19.43 19.37
N GLY A 25 11.25 20.12 18.66
CA GLY A 25 9.94 19.58 18.29
C GLY A 25 10.06 18.33 17.39
N ASP A 26 10.93 18.40 16.39
CA ASP A 26 11.18 17.30 15.45
C ASP A 26 11.86 16.12 16.16
N THR A 27 12.86 16.41 17.00
CA THR A 27 13.58 15.42 17.82
C THR A 27 12.63 14.69 18.78
N MET A 28 11.74 15.41 19.46
CA MET A 28 10.72 14.82 20.34
C MET A 28 9.68 13.99 19.56
N THR A 29 9.36 14.39 18.33
CA THR A 29 8.42 13.66 17.46
C THR A 29 9.04 12.33 16.98
N GLU A 30 10.31 12.35 16.56
CA GLU A 30 11.05 11.14 16.19
C GLU A 30 11.22 10.19 17.39
N MET A 31 11.58 10.69 18.57
CA MET A 31 11.69 9.85 19.77
C MET A 31 10.36 9.18 20.15
N ARG A 32 9.23 9.90 20.03
CA ARG A 32 7.89 9.31 20.24
C ARG A 32 7.58 8.22 19.22
N TYR A 33 7.85 8.49 17.93
CA TYR A 33 7.69 7.50 16.87
C TYR A 33 8.51 6.22 17.13
N LEU A 34 9.77 6.35 17.54
CA LEU A 34 10.64 5.21 17.87
C LEU A 34 10.15 4.43 19.11
N ALA A 35 9.68 5.13 20.15
CA ALA A 35 9.12 4.49 21.34
C ALA A 35 7.82 3.71 21.03
N ASP A 36 6.93 4.27 20.19
CA ASP A 36 5.71 3.58 19.78
C ASP A 36 6.00 2.44 18.79
N ARG A 37 7.03 2.57 17.94
CA ARG A 37 7.53 1.46 17.12
C ARG A 37 7.98 0.27 17.97
N GLN A 38 8.71 0.50 19.06
CA GLN A 38 9.14 -0.58 19.97
C GLN A 38 7.94 -1.32 20.59
N LYS A 39 6.87 -0.61 20.97
CA LYS A 39 5.63 -1.22 21.47
C LYS A 39 4.92 -2.04 20.39
N ARG A 40 4.82 -1.51 19.16
CA ARG A 40 4.22 -2.22 18.01
C ARG A 40 4.98 -3.50 17.67
N GLN A 41 6.31 -3.43 17.67
CA GLN A 41 7.19 -4.59 17.43
C GLN A 41 6.92 -5.74 18.42
N ALA A 42 6.74 -5.44 19.70
CA ALA A 42 6.40 -6.44 20.72
C ALA A 42 5.01 -7.10 20.53
N ALA A 43 4.10 -6.46 19.77
CA ALA A 43 2.76 -6.95 19.49
C ALA A 43 2.63 -7.71 18.15
N LYS A 44 3.70 -7.80 17.34
CA LYS A 44 3.65 -8.49 16.04
C LYS A 44 3.52 -10.01 16.22
N GLU A 45 2.41 -10.58 15.74
CA GLU A 45 2.23 -12.04 15.69
C GLU A 45 3.01 -12.67 14.52
N LEU A 46 3.33 -13.96 14.60
CA LEU A 46 3.78 -14.76 13.45
C LEU A 46 2.59 -15.49 12.79
N ILE A 47 2.68 -15.70 11.48
CA ILE A 47 1.64 -16.29 10.63
C ILE A 47 2.19 -17.49 9.85
N GLY A 48 1.30 -18.32 9.30
CA GLY A 48 1.67 -19.50 8.52
C GLY A 48 2.52 -20.51 9.32
N ASP A 49 3.44 -21.17 8.60
CA ASP A 49 4.43 -22.10 9.15
C ASP A 49 5.50 -21.41 10.02
N LEU A 50 5.77 -20.10 9.83
CA LEU A 50 6.67 -19.35 10.73
C LEU A 50 6.21 -19.33 12.19
N LYS A 51 4.91 -19.57 12.46
CA LYS A 51 4.36 -19.68 13.82
C LYS A 51 4.75 -21.00 14.51
N THR A 52 5.06 -22.05 13.75
CA THR A 52 5.24 -23.43 14.27
C THR A 52 6.62 -24.02 13.99
N LEU A 53 7.37 -23.48 13.02
CA LEU A 53 8.73 -23.90 12.74
C LEU A 53 9.73 -23.25 13.71
N PRO A 54 10.63 -24.03 14.34
CA PRO A 54 11.76 -23.48 15.09
C PRO A 54 12.78 -22.87 14.14
N ASP A 55 13.51 -21.85 14.60
CA ASP A 55 14.44 -21.04 13.80
C ASP A 55 15.55 -21.84 13.11
N SER A 56 15.92 -23.00 13.68
CA SER A 56 16.86 -23.96 13.09
C SER A 56 16.36 -24.65 11.81
N ARG A 57 15.04 -24.63 11.54
CA ARG A 57 14.42 -25.17 10.31
C ARG A 57 14.02 -24.11 9.30
N LEU A 58 14.24 -22.83 9.60
CA LEU A 58 13.93 -21.74 8.68
C LEU A 58 14.95 -21.64 7.54
N THR A 59 14.50 -21.44 6.31
CA THR A 59 15.35 -21.05 5.19
C THR A 59 15.86 -19.60 5.38
N PRO A 60 16.91 -19.16 4.65
CA PRO A 60 17.35 -17.77 4.71
C PRO A 60 16.23 -16.78 4.36
N ILE A 61 15.42 -17.09 3.35
CA ILE A 61 14.26 -16.28 2.95
C ILE A 61 13.19 -16.26 4.05
N ALA A 62 12.90 -17.40 4.68
CA ALA A 62 11.96 -17.47 5.79
C ALA A 62 12.41 -16.66 7.02
N ARG A 63 13.72 -16.62 7.32
CA ARG A 63 14.28 -15.74 8.35
C ARG A 63 14.15 -14.26 7.98
N ASP A 64 14.38 -13.90 6.71
CA ASP A 64 14.19 -12.55 6.22
C ASP A 64 12.71 -12.11 6.34
N ILE A 65 11.78 -12.95 5.92
CA ILE A 65 10.33 -12.71 6.07
C ILE A 65 9.94 -12.60 7.55
N LYS A 66 10.41 -13.51 8.41
CA LYS A 66 10.19 -13.44 9.86
C LYS A 66 10.68 -12.10 10.43
N ALA A 67 11.88 -11.66 10.06
CA ALA A 67 12.43 -10.39 10.51
C ALA A 67 11.64 -9.18 10.00
N ILE A 68 11.09 -9.22 8.78
CA ILE A 68 10.21 -8.16 8.24
C ILE A 68 8.88 -8.12 9.00
N ILE A 69 8.24 -9.27 9.21
CA ILE A 69 6.97 -9.41 9.95
C ILE A 69 7.08 -8.90 11.40
N LEU A 70 8.26 -9.04 12.00
CA LEU A 70 8.59 -8.54 13.34
C LEU A 70 9.19 -7.11 13.35
N ASP A 71 9.19 -6.37 12.24
CA ASP A 71 9.76 -5.01 12.10
C ASP A 71 11.25 -4.91 12.50
N GLN A 72 12.00 -6.00 12.34
CA GLN A 72 13.44 -6.11 12.57
C GLN A 72 14.27 -5.90 11.29
N LYS A 73 13.63 -5.94 10.12
CA LYS A 73 14.27 -5.80 8.80
C LYS A 73 13.39 -4.99 7.87
N SER A 74 14.00 -4.19 6.98
CA SER A 74 13.23 -3.44 5.99
C SER A 74 12.55 -4.37 4.99
N ALA A 75 11.30 -4.04 4.69
CA ALA A 75 10.51 -4.63 3.61
C ALA A 75 10.81 -4.00 2.24
N GLU A 76 11.66 -2.98 2.17
CA GLU A 76 12.09 -2.34 0.93
C GLU A 76 13.40 -2.98 0.41
N SER A 77 13.65 -2.93 -0.89
CA SER A 77 14.95 -3.34 -1.46
C SER A 77 15.33 -2.62 -2.75
N ALA A 78 16.51 -1.99 -2.70
CA ALA A 78 17.18 -1.41 -3.86
C ALA A 78 17.92 -2.45 -4.73
N THR A 79 17.92 -3.75 -4.38
CA THR A 79 18.55 -4.79 -5.21
C THR A 79 17.83 -4.88 -6.55
N MET A 80 18.57 -4.74 -7.65
CA MET A 80 18.07 -4.77 -9.03
C MET A 80 18.89 -5.73 -9.88
N ASP A 81 18.24 -6.47 -10.76
CA ASP A 81 18.86 -7.18 -11.86
C ASP A 81 18.61 -6.43 -13.17
N THR A 82 19.61 -5.65 -13.59
CA THR A 82 19.58 -4.81 -14.79
C THR A 82 19.98 -5.54 -16.08
N SER A 83 20.27 -6.84 -16.03
CA SER A 83 20.54 -7.64 -17.22
C SER A 83 19.28 -7.79 -18.09
N ILE A 84 19.43 -8.34 -19.31
CA ILE A 84 18.28 -8.89 -20.05
C ILE A 84 17.82 -10.22 -19.42
N PRO A 85 16.57 -10.69 -19.64
CA PRO A 85 16.17 -12.03 -19.20
C PRO A 85 17.08 -13.13 -19.77
N ALA A 86 17.40 -14.15 -18.96
CA ALA A 86 18.35 -15.22 -19.32
C ALA A 86 17.99 -15.99 -20.61
N GLY A 87 16.73 -15.93 -21.04
CA GLY A 87 16.29 -16.36 -22.36
C GLY A 87 14.82 -16.02 -22.59
N ASN A 88 14.29 -16.40 -23.75
CA ASN A 88 12.87 -16.27 -24.05
C ASN A 88 12.01 -17.10 -23.08
N VAL A 89 10.76 -16.68 -22.88
CA VAL A 89 9.75 -17.41 -22.10
C VAL A 89 9.70 -18.89 -22.53
N GLY A 90 9.84 -19.80 -21.56
CA GLY A 90 9.81 -21.25 -21.78
C GLY A 90 11.12 -21.91 -22.27
N SER A 91 12.14 -21.13 -22.62
CA SER A 91 13.48 -21.63 -22.98
C SER A 91 14.18 -22.34 -21.82
N ALA A 92 15.17 -23.18 -22.12
CA ALA A 92 15.95 -23.88 -21.10
C ALA A 92 16.73 -22.92 -20.18
N ALA A 93 17.32 -21.86 -20.74
CA ALA A 93 18.02 -20.83 -19.95
C ALA A 93 17.07 -20.09 -19.01
N CYS A 94 15.87 -19.73 -19.48
CA CYS A 94 14.86 -19.07 -18.64
C CYS A 94 14.28 -20.01 -17.56
N LYS A 95 14.24 -21.32 -17.79
CA LYS A 95 13.86 -22.33 -16.77
C LYS A 95 14.94 -22.57 -15.72
N ALA A 96 16.21 -22.27 -16.02
CA ALA A 96 17.33 -22.40 -15.09
C ALA A 96 17.46 -21.17 -14.16
N ASP A 97 17.03 -20.00 -14.61
CA ASP A 97 16.91 -18.79 -13.78
C ASP A 97 15.52 -18.71 -13.14
N MET A 98 15.51 -18.88 -11.82
CA MET A 98 14.30 -18.90 -10.98
C MET A 98 13.41 -17.64 -11.10
N CYS A 99 13.96 -16.48 -11.49
CA CYS A 99 13.18 -15.24 -11.69
C CYS A 99 13.04 -14.81 -13.16
N CYS A 100 13.51 -15.58 -14.14
CA CYS A 100 13.46 -15.14 -15.54
C CYS A 100 12.02 -14.94 -16.04
N HIS A 101 11.10 -15.87 -15.76
CA HIS A 101 9.68 -15.70 -16.12
C HIS A 101 9.01 -14.54 -15.37
N TRP A 102 9.38 -14.32 -14.11
CA TRP A 102 8.95 -13.16 -13.33
C TRP A 102 9.45 -11.83 -13.92
N LYS A 103 10.64 -11.82 -14.51
CA LYS A 103 11.21 -10.65 -15.22
C LYS A 103 10.44 -10.31 -16.49
N TRP A 104 10.06 -11.32 -17.28
CA TRP A 104 9.18 -11.13 -18.44
C TRP A 104 7.80 -10.60 -18.03
N LEU A 105 7.19 -11.17 -16.98
CA LEU A 105 5.92 -10.68 -16.43
C LEU A 105 6.03 -9.24 -15.90
N SER A 106 7.13 -8.90 -15.23
CA SER A 106 7.44 -7.55 -14.74
C SER A 106 7.46 -6.51 -15.87
N TYR A 107 8.04 -6.82 -17.03
CA TYR A 107 8.01 -5.94 -18.19
C TYR A 107 6.59 -5.76 -18.75
N GLU A 108 5.79 -6.83 -18.86
CA GLU A 108 4.39 -6.77 -19.32
C GLU A 108 3.50 -5.97 -18.37
N MET A 109 3.66 -6.18 -17.06
CA MET A 109 2.98 -5.41 -16.02
C MET A 109 3.39 -3.94 -16.07
N THR A 110 4.70 -3.63 -16.15
CA THR A 110 5.20 -2.26 -16.24
C THR A 110 4.61 -1.52 -17.45
N ALA A 111 4.57 -2.17 -18.62
CA ALA A 111 3.98 -1.61 -19.84
C ALA A 111 2.46 -1.40 -19.74
N LYS A 112 1.75 -2.20 -18.93
CA LYS A 112 0.31 -2.09 -18.69
C LYS A 112 -0.03 -1.04 -17.61
N PHE A 113 0.86 -0.88 -16.64
CA PHE A 113 0.65 -0.08 -15.42
C PHE A 113 1.15 1.35 -15.56
N LYS A 114 2.06 1.67 -16.49
CA LYS A 114 2.56 3.04 -16.68
C LYS A 114 1.75 3.78 -17.76
N GLY A 115 1.19 4.95 -17.40
CA GLY A 115 0.48 5.84 -18.33
C GLY A 115 1.42 6.76 -19.10
N THR A 116 0.90 7.41 -20.15
CA THR A 116 1.69 8.39 -20.93
C THR A 116 1.92 9.71 -20.18
N SER A 117 1.09 10.02 -19.17
CA SER A 117 1.30 11.16 -18.26
C SER A 117 2.35 10.92 -17.16
N GLY A 118 3.06 9.79 -17.20
CA GLY A 118 3.99 9.35 -16.15
C GLY A 118 3.33 8.79 -14.89
N ARG A 119 2.05 9.12 -14.64
CA ARG A 119 1.20 8.51 -13.59
C ARG A 119 0.89 7.04 -13.90
N CYS A 120 0.55 6.25 -12.88
CA CYS A 120 0.14 4.86 -13.09
C CYS A 120 -1.35 4.74 -13.52
N THR A 121 -1.63 3.78 -14.39
CA THR A 121 -2.96 3.54 -14.99
C THR A 121 -3.95 2.90 -14.02
N LYS A 122 -5.23 2.86 -14.40
CA LYS A 122 -6.27 2.09 -13.68
C LYS A 122 -5.89 0.65 -13.38
N PHE A 123 -5.16 -0.01 -14.28
CA PHE A 123 -4.72 -1.39 -14.08
C PHE A 123 -3.72 -1.51 -12.92
N ALA A 124 -2.88 -0.50 -12.70
CA ALA A 124 -1.98 -0.46 -11.55
C ALA A 124 -2.76 -0.28 -10.24
N ARG A 125 -3.64 0.73 -10.19
CA ARG A 125 -4.50 1.03 -9.03
C ARG A 125 -5.36 -0.18 -8.65
N GLN A 126 -6.00 -0.79 -9.64
CA GLN A 126 -6.79 -2.00 -9.46
C GLN A 126 -5.93 -3.22 -9.08
N ALA A 127 -4.66 -3.33 -9.50
CA ALA A 127 -3.77 -4.42 -9.08
C ALA A 127 -3.37 -4.34 -7.60
N VAL A 128 -3.11 -3.12 -7.10
CA VAL A 128 -2.91 -2.89 -5.64
C VAL A 128 -4.16 -3.32 -4.87
N ARG A 129 -5.36 -2.91 -5.34
CA ARG A 129 -6.62 -3.34 -4.74
C ARG A 129 -6.86 -4.86 -4.86
N LEU A 130 -6.54 -5.49 -6.00
CA LEU A 130 -6.69 -6.94 -6.20
C LEU A 130 -5.81 -7.72 -5.22
N GLY A 131 -4.57 -7.27 -4.99
CA GLY A 131 -3.67 -7.82 -3.99
C GLY A 131 -4.26 -7.79 -2.57
N PHE A 132 -4.92 -6.69 -2.20
CA PHE A 132 -5.67 -6.59 -0.95
C PHE A 132 -6.93 -7.46 -0.92
N HIS A 133 -7.72 -7.51 -1.99
CA HIS A 133 -8.99 -8.25 -1.99
C HIS A 133 -8.80 -9.78 -1.95
N ASP A 134 -7.73 -10.30 -2.56
CA ASP A 134 -7.28 -11.69 -2.40
C ASP A 134 -6.81 -11.95 -0.95
N ALA A 135 -5.77 -11.24 -0.50
CA ALA A 135 -5.20 -11.40 0.83
C ALA A 135 -6.18 -11.12 1.99
N GLY A 136 -7.17 -10.26 1.75
CA GLY A 136 -8.10 -9.74 2.73
C GLY A 136 -9.14 -10.74 3.18
N VAL A 137 -9.43 -11.81 2.42
CA VAL A 137 -10.38 -12.86 2.83
C VAL A 137 -9.73 -13.91 3.75
N TRP A 138 -9.04 -13.46 4.79
CA TRP A 138 -8.47 -14.29 5.86
C TRP A 138 -8.73 -13.70 7.26
N SER A 139 -8.71 -14.56 8.28
CA SER A 139 -8.62 -14.16 9.69
C SER A 139 -7.97 -15.28 10.53
N LYS A 140 -7.57 -14.95 11.76
CA LYS A 140 -7.10 -15.92 12.78
C LYS A 140 -8.07 -17.09 13.04
N SER A 141 -9.34 -16.96 12.68
CA SER A 141 -10.39 -17.96 12.90
C SER A 141 -10.96 -18.60 11.62
N SER A 142 -10.61 -18.12 10.42
CA SER A 142 -11.20 -18.64 9.17
C SER A 142 -10.70 -20.04 8.80
N GLY A 143 -9.45 -20.36 9.09
CA GLY A 143 -8.79 -21.62 8.74
C GLY A 143 -8.46 -21.81 7.24
N TYR A 144 -8.91 -20.90 6.37
CA TYR A 144 -8.63 -20.85 4.93
C TYR A 144 -8.81 -19.42 4.37
N GLY A 145 -8.51 -19.25 3.08
CA GLY A 145 -8.49 -17.95 2.38
C GLY A 145 -7.19 -17.18 2.64
N GLY A 146 -7.05 -16.00 2.03
CA GLY A 146 -5.87 -15.15 2.11
C GLY A 146 -5.20 -15.01 0.75
N ALA A 147 -3.89 -14.78 0.73
CA ALA A 147 -3.11 -14.65 -0.51
C ALA A 147 -2.90 -16.02 -1.17
N ASP A 148 -3.97 -16.59 -1.72
CA ASP A 148 -4.04 -17.94 -2.29
C ASP A 148 -4.68 -17.97 -3.70
N GLY A 149 -4.94 -16.80 -4.29
CA GLY A 149 -5.47 -16.66 -5.65
C GLY A 149 -6.96 -17.00 -5.78
N SER A 150 -7.63 -17.34 -4.67
CA SER A 150 -9.04 -17.74 -4.66
C SER A 150 -9.97 -16.72 -5.30
N ILE A 151 -9.65 -15.43 -5.23
CA ILE A 151 -10.49 -14.39 -5.83
C ILE A 151 -10.68 -14.56 -7.36
N LEU A 152 -9.65 -15.06 -8.07
CA LEU A 152 -9.69 -15.28 -9.52
C LEU A 152 -9.86 -16.76 -9.93
N LEU A 153 -9.56 -17.69 -9.03
CA LEU A 153 -9.72 -19.15 -9.23
C LEU A 153 -11.10 -19.69 -8.82
N SER A 154 -11.97 -18.84 -8.27
CA SER A 154 -13.31 -19.22 -7.79
C SER A 154 -14.39 -18.26 -8.33
N ASN A 155 -15.58 -18.25 -7.71
CA ASN A 155 -16.69 -17.37 -8.04
C ASN A 155 -16.68 -16.02 -7.29
N GLU A 156 -15.62 -15.67 -6.57
CA GLU A 156 -15.58 -14.45 -5.75
C GLU A 156 -15.75 -13.13 -6.50
N MET A 157 -15.38 -13.09 -7.79
CA MET A 157 -15.65 -11.95 -8.66
C MET A 157 -17.14 -11.66 -8.89
N SER A 158 -18.07 -12.54 -8.47
CA SER A 158 -19.51 -12.27 -8.50
C SER A 158 -20.04 -11.57 -7.24
N ARG A 159 -19.18 -11.29 -6.25
CA ARG A 159 -19.55 -10.63 -5.00
C ARG A 159 -19.43 -9.11 -5.13
N ALA A 160 -20.35 -8.38 -4.51
CA ALA A 160 -20.43 -6.93 -4.62
C ALA A 160 -19.23 -6.19 -4.00
N ASP A 161 -18.56 -6.77 -3.00
CA ASP A 161 -17.31 -6.25 -2.42
C ASP A 161 -16.15 -6.24 -3.44
N ASN A 162 -16.21 -7.08 -4.47
CA ASN A 162 -15.22 -7.15 -5.56
C ASN A 162 -15.61 -6.33 -6.82
N ASN A 163 -16.69 -5.55 -6.78
CA ASN A 163 -17.09 -4.66 -7.87
C ASN A 163 -15.95 -3.70 -8.26
N GLY A 164 -15.72 -3.52 -9.56
CA GLY A 164 -14.65 -2.66 -10.10
C GLY A 164 -13.27 -3.32 -10.22
N LEU A 165 -13.12 -4.60 -9.89
CA LEU A 165 -11.90 -5.38 -10.17
C LEU A 165 -11.94 -6.13 -11.53
N ALA A 166 -13.00 -5.97 -12.33
CA ALA A 166 -13.22 -6.76 -13.54
C ALA A 166 -12.08 -6.65 -14.58
N ASP A 167 -11.64 -5.43 -14.91
CA ASP A 167 -10.60 -5.19 -15.92
C ASP A 167 -9.25 -5.82 -15.52
N ILE A 168 -8.81 -5.61 -14.27
CA ILE A 168 -7.57 -6.23 -13.78
C ILE A 168 -7.72 -7.75 -13.57
N ALA A 169 -8.91 -8.25 -13.22
CA ALA A 169 -9.17 -9.67 -13.08
C ALA A 169 -9.02 -10.39 -14.44
N GLU A 170 -9.54 -9.79 -15.51
CA GLU A 170 -9.37 -10.33 -16.86
C GLU A 170 -7.89 -10.27 -17.30
N GLN A 171 -7.23 -9.13 -17.10
CA GLN A 171 -5.81 -8.97 -17.45
C GLN A 171 -4.91 -9.93 -16.67
N THR A 172 -5.19 -10.16 -15.38
CA THR A 172 -4.46 -11.11 -14.54
C THR A 172 -4.70 -12.55 -14.98
N LYS A 173 -5.93 -12.91 -15.37
CA LYS A 173 -6.21 -14.22 -15.98
C LYS A 173 -5.47 -14.43 -17.31
N ARG A 174 -5.29 -13.38 -18.13
CA ARG A 174 -4.46 -13.45 -19.35
C ARG A 174 -2.98 -13.72 -19.02
N TRP A 175 -2.43 -13.09 -17.98
CA TRP A 175 -1.06 -13.40 -17.50
C TRP A 175 -0.97 -14.82 -16.94
N TYR A 176 -1.91 -15.25 -16.09
CA TYR A 176 -1.93 -16.61 -15.55
C TYR A 176 -1.97 -17.67 -16.65
N ASN A 177 -2.86 -17.54 -17.64
CA ASN A 177 -2.94 -18.47 -18.78
C ASN A 177 -1.65 -18.55 -19.61
N LYS A 178 -0.83 -17.49 -19.61
CA LYS A 178 0.47 -17.47 -20.28
C LYS A 178 1.57 -18.13 -19.44
N TYR A 179 1.59 -17.86 -18.14
CA TYR A 179 2.73 -18.15 -17.26
C TYR A 179 2.56 -19.35 -16.32
N ASN A 180 1.35 -19.84 -16.07
CA ASN A 180 1.08 -20.93 -15.12
C ASN A 180 1.81 -22.25 -15.48
N GLN A 181 1.95 -22.56 -16.77
CA GLN A 181 2.73 -23.68 -17.30
C GLN A 181 4.23 -23.63 -16.95
N TYR A 182 4.72 -22.52 -16.41
CA TYR A 182 6.09 -22.33 -15.92
C TYR A 182 6.17 -22.19 -14.39
N GLY A 183 5.08 -22.48 -13.67
CA GLY A 183 5.03 -22.49 -12.20
C GLY A 183 4.65 -21.16 -11.55
N LEU A 184 4.17 -20.17 -12.30
CA LEU A 184 3.65 -18.93 -11.73
C LEU A 184 2.20 -19.13 -11.29
N SER A 185 1.99 -19.23 -9.98
CA SER A 185 0.66 -19.37 -9.35
C SER A 185 -0.18 -18.10 -9.55
N MET A 186 -1.51 -18.22 -9.56
CA MET A 186 -2.41 -17.06 -9.55
C MET A 186 -2.16 -16.20 -8.32
N ALA A 187 -2.01 -16.84 -7.16
CA ALA A 187 -1.68 -16.20 -5.88
C ALA A 187 -0.43 -15.31 -5.98
N ASP A 188 0.64 -15.82 -6.57
CA ASP A 188 1.87 -15.04 -6.75
C ASP A 188 1.73 -13.98 -7.84
N ILE A 189 1.03 -14.23 -8.96
CA ILE A 189 0.82 -13.20 -10.00
C ILE A 189 0.04 -12.01 -9.44
N ILE A 190 -0.96 -12.23 -8.59
CA ILE A 190 -1.72 -11.17 -7.92
C ILE A 190 -0.80 -10.34 -7.01
N GLN A 191 -0.05 -10.99 -6.10
CA GLN A 191 0.78 -10.28 -5.12
C GLN A 191 2.02 -9.63 -5.75
N PHE A 192 2.62 -10.26 -6.77
CA PHE A 192 3.67 -9.69 -7.60
C PHE A 192 3.14 -8.47 -8.38
N GLY A 193 1.93 -8.57 -8.95
CA GLY A 193 1.26 -7.49 -9.66
C GLY A 193 1.01 -6.26 -8.79
N ALA A 194 0.57 -6.43 -7.54
CA ALA A 194 0.41 -5.34 -6.59
C ALA A 194 1.74 -4.64 -6.26
N ASN A 195 2.83 -5.41 -6.07
CA ASN A 195 4.16 -4.85 -5.83
C ASN A 195 4.73 -4.13 -7.06
N VAL A 196 4.57 -4.67 -8.28
CA VAL A 196 4.96 -3.99 -9.53
C VAL A 196 4.13 -2.72 -9.73
N ALA A 197 2.83 -2.76 -9.47
CA ALA A 197 1.96 -1.58 -9.54
C ALA A 197 2.42 -0.48 -8.58
N THR A 198 2.73 -0.84 -7.33
CA THR A 198 3.22 0.09 -6.30
C THR A 198 4.45 0.87 -6.80
N VAL A 199 5.49 0.20 -7.32
CA VAL A 199 6.71 0.87 -7.80
C VAL A 199 6.53 1.61 -9.15
N VAL A 200 5.53 1.23 -9.96
CA VAL A 200 5.21 1.92 -11.22
C VAL A 200 4.41 3.21 -11.00
N CYS A 201 3.63 3.29 -9.93
CA CYS A 201 3.09 4.56 -9.45
C CYS A 201 4.24 5.44 -8.93
N PRO A 202 4.43 6.67 -9.45
CA PRO A 202 5.57 7.50 -9.08
C PRO A 202 5.66 7.74 -7.57
N LEU A 203 6.88 7.79 -7.04
CA LEU A 203 7.24 7.83 -5.61
C LEU A 203 7.02 6.52 -4.82
N GLY A 204 6.50 5.46 -5.45
CA GLY A 204 6.27 4.16 -4.82
C GLY A 204 7.54 3.34 -4.57
N PRO A 205 7.63 2.62 -3.44
CA PRO A 205 8.82 1.85 -3.05
C PRO A 205 8.91 0.47 -3.72
N ARG A 206 10.13 -0.06 -3.87
CA ARG A 206 10.35 -1.48 -4.19
C ARG A 206 10.14 -2.37 -2.97
N ILE A 207 8.93 -2.92 -2.84
CA ILE A 207 8.58 -3.88 -1.79
C ILE A 207 9.21 -5.26 -2.10
N ARG A 208 9.80 -5.89 -1.08
CA ARG A 208 10.38 -7.24 -1.19
C ARG A 208 9.30 -8.24 -1.56
N THR A 209 9.53 -8.92 -2.68
CA THR A 209 8.53 -9.70 -3.38
C THR A 209 8.89 -11.17 -3.32
N PHE A 210 8.08 -11.91 -2.56
CA PHE A 210 8.23 -13.35 -2.38
C PHE A 210 7.28 -14.10 -3.30
N VAL A 211 7.72 -15.25 -3.82
CA VAL A 211 6.99 -16.12 -4.76
C VAL A 211 7.09 -17.59 -4.34
N GLY A 212 6.15 -18.43 -4.78
CA GLY A 212 6.01 -19.82 -4.37
C GLY A 212 4.74 -20.11 -3.54
N ARG A 213 3.73 -19.23 -3.57
CA ARG A 213 2.40 -19.49 -2.98
C ARG A 213 1.72 -20.66 -3.71
N LYS A 214 0.81 -21.33 -3.00
CA LYS A 214 0.00 -22.41 -3.54
C LYS A 214 -1.38 -21.86 -3.90
N ASP A 215 -1.78 -22.10 -5.15
CA ASP A 215 -3.12 -21.75 -5.63
C ASP A 215 -4.21 -22.54 -4.91
N ASN A 216 -5.32 -21.86 -4.63
CA ASN A 216 -6.50 -22.43 -4.00
C ASN A 216 -7.77 -21.97 -4.74
N SER A 217 -8.55 -22.89 -5.30
CA SER A 217 -9.82 -22.58 -5.98
C SER A 217 -11.04 -22.54 -5.04
N ARG A 218 -10.86 -22.78 -3.74
CA ARG A 218 -11.91 -22.57 -2.74
C ARG A 218 -12.06 -21.07 -2.48
N ALA A 219 -13.19 -20.51 -2.89
CA ALA A 219 -13.60 -19.15 -2.58
C ALA A 219 -13.39 -18.81 -1.08
N GLY A 220 -12.72 -17.70 -0.80
CA GLY A 220 -12.48 -17.21 0.56
C GLY A 220 -13.76 -16.91 1.35
N PRO A 221 -13.69 -16.79 2.69
CA PRO A 221 -14.86 -16.48 3.52
C PRO A 221 -15.41 -15.07 3.25
N THR A 222 -16.73 -14.94 3.28
CA THR A 222 -17.41 -13.65 3.14
C THR A 222 -17.33 -12.79 4.41
N GLY A 223 -17.57 -11.48 4.27
CA GLY A 223 -17.62 -10.55 5.42
C GLY A 223 -16.26 -10.21 6.06
N LEU A 224 -15.15 -10.61 5.41
CA LEU A 224 -13.79 -10.34 5.88
C LEU A 224 -13.13 -9.13 5.21
N LEU A 225 -13.77 -8.51 4.22
CA LEU A 225 -13.36 -7.26 3.59
C LEU A 225 -14.06 -6.05 4.26
N PRO A 226 -13.40 -4.89 4.38
CA PRO A 226 -13.99 -3.66 4.91
C PRO A 226 -14.93 -2.99 3.90
N GLY A 227 -15.94 -2.29 4.40
CA GLY A 227 -16.80 -1.40 3.63
C GLY A 227 -16.39 0.07 3.75
N GLU A 228 -16.70 0.86 2.73
CA GLU A 228 -16.37 2.30 2.59
C GLU A 228 -17.11 3.21 3.57
N LYS A 229 -18.05 2.64 4.34
CA LYS A 229 -18.84 3.30 5.40
C LYS A 229 -18.62 2.72 6.80
N ASP A 230 -17.68 1.79 6.95
CA ASP A 230 -17.44 1.11 8.23
C ASP A 230 -16.90 2.05 9.33
N SER A 231 -17.26 1.74 10.57
CA SER A 231 -16.73 2.45 11.75
C SER A 231 -15.27 2.08 12.01
N ALA A 232 -14.53 3.00 12.64
CA ALA A 232 -13.15 2.72 13.06
C ALA A 232 -13.04 1.47 13.95
N ASP A 233 -14.02 1.21 14.83
CA ASP A 233 -14.09 -0.03 15.62
C ASP A 233 -14.17 -1.30 14.76
N LYS A 234 -15.05 -1.32 13.75
CA LYS A 234 -15.19 -2.47 12.85
C LYS A 234 -13.90 -2.70 12.05
N LEU A 235 -13.32 -1.62 11.51
CA LEU A 235 -12.07 -1.69 10.74
C LEU A 235 -10.90 -2.17 11.60
N LEU A 236 -10.69 -1.57 12.78
CA LEU A 236 -9.62 -1.96 13.70
C LEU A 236 -9.78 -3.41 14.18
N LYS A 237 -11.01 -3.86 14.46
CA LYS A 237 -11.27 -5.27 14.77
C LYS A 237 -10.94 -6.19 13.59
N LEU A 238 -11.43 -5.87 12.40
CA LEU A 238 -11.26 -6.67 11.18
C LEU A 238 -9.78 -6.84 10.80
N PHE A 239 -8.96 -5.80 10.99
CA PHE A 239 -7.52 -5.87 10.76
C PHE A 239 -6.73 -6.49 11.93
N ALA A 240 -7.13 -6.30 13.19
CA ALA A 240 -6.53 -7.01 14.32
C ALA A 240 -6.80 -8.53 14.26
N ASP A 241 -7.95 -8.95 13.73
CA ASP A 241 -8.26 -10.35 13.44
C ASP A 241 -7.45 -10.89 12.23
N LYS A 242 -6.87 -10.01 11.41
CA LYS A 242 -5.82 -10.30 10.41
C LYS A 242 -4.39 -10.11 10.95
N THR A 243 -4.22 -9.87 12.24
CA THR A 243 -2.93 -9.59 12.91
C THR A 243 -2.23 -8.29 12.48
N VAL A 244 -2.96 -7.38 11.83
CA VAL A 244 -2.48 -6.05 11.42
C VAL A 244 -2.89 -5.04 12.51
N ASP A 245 -1.95 -4.24 13.01
CA ASP A 245 -2.23 -3.26 14.06
C ASP A 245 -2.79 -1.93 13.50
N ALA A 246 -3.20 -1.03 14.41
CA ALA A 246 -3.82 0.24 14.06
C ALA A 246 -2.93 1.14 13.19
N HIS A 247 -1.61 1.14 13.38
CA HIS A 247 -0.68 1.95 12.60
C HIS A 247 -0.41 1.31 11.23
N ASP A 248 -0.20 0.00 11.18
CA ASP A 248 -0.06 -0.74 9.93
C ASP A 248 -1.34 -0.61 9.05
N LEU A 249 -2.53 -0.62 9.66
CA LEU A 249 -3.80 -0.34 8.97
C LEU A 249 -3.79 1.05 8.33
N ILE A 250 -3.41 2.09 9.08
CA ILE A 250 -3.35 3.45 8.52
C ILE A 250 -2.32 3.55 7.40
N ALA A 251 -1.16 2.87 7.51
CA ALA A 251 -0.20 2.81 6.42
C ALA A 251 -0.79 2.15 5.16
N LEU A 252 -1.51 1.03 5.30
CA LEU A 252 -2.21 0.35 4.19
C LEU A 252 -3.29 1.22 3.52
N VAL A 253 -4.11 1.92 4.31
CA VAL A 253 -5.17 2.82 3.81
C VAL A 253 -4.59 3.97 2.97
N GLY A 254 -3.34 4.36 3.21
CA GLY A 254 -2.62 5.32 2.35
C GLY A 254 -2.60 4.96 0.87
N ALA A 255 -2.74 3.68 0.50
CA ALA A 255 -2.85 3.25 -0.91
C ALA A 255 -3.99 3.94 -1.68
N HIS A 256 -4.97 4.51 -0.97
CA HIS A 256 -6.04 5.33 -1.55
C HIS A 256 -5.53 6.59 -2.29
N THR A 257 -4.28 7.04 -2.07
CA THR A 257 -3.65 8.08 -2.95
C THR A 257 -3.63 7.64 -4.42
N THR A 258 -3.48 6.35 -4.67
CA THR A 258 -3.62 5.74 -5.99
C THR A 258 -5.00 5.10 -6.18
N SER A 259 -6.09 5.85 -5.96
CA SER A 259 -7.46 5.35 -6.12
C SER A 259 -8.38 6.31 -6.89
N GLN A 260 -9.29 5.70 -7.67
CA GLN A 260 -10.46 6.32 -8.30
C GLN A 260 -11.66 5.38 -8.10
N GLN A 261 -12.83 5.96 -7.82
CA GLN A 261 -14.03 5.20 -7.47
C GLN A 261 -15.03 5.16 -8.65
N HIS A 262 -15.72 4.03 -8.81
CA HIS A 262 -16.70 3.82 -9.89
C HIS A 262 -18.05 3.23 -9.41
N PHE A 263 -18.14 2.85 -8.12
CA PHE A 263 -19.26 2.07 -7.57
C PHE A 263 -19.76 2.56 -6.20
N VAL A 264 -19.07 3.53 -5.58
CA VAL A 264 -19.45 4.07 -4.26
C VAL A 264 -20.46 5.22 -4.43
N ASP A 265 -20.20 6.09 -5.41
CA ASP A 265 -21.13 7.11 -5.88
C ASP A 265 -21.11 7.11 -7.42
N THR A 266 -22.12 6.48 -8.03
CA THR A 266 -22.21 6.40 -9.50
C THR A 266 -22.54 7.73 -10.16
N GLY A 267 -22.94 8.76 -9.40
CA GLY A 267 -23.06 10.14 -9.89
C GLY A 267 -21.72 10.87 -9.98
N ARG A 268 -20.65 10.26 -9.44
CA ARG A 268 -19.28 10.80 -9.39
C ARG A 268 -18.27 9.81 -9.98
N ASP A 269 -18.67 9.07 -11.01
CA ASP A 269 -17.85 8.02 -11.62
C ASP A 269 -16.47 8.51 -12.09
N GLY A 270 -15.41 7.85 -11.62
CA GLY A 270 -14.02 8.21 -11.87
C GLY A 270 -13.41 9.21 -10.89
N ASP A 271 -14.17 9.72 -9.91
CA ASP A 271 -13.63 10.67 -8.92
C ASP A 271 -12.57 10.02 -8.00
N PRO A 272 -11.43 10.69 -7.75
CA PRO A 272 -10.31 10.16 -6.98
C PRO A 272 -10.46 10.35 -5.47
N GLN A 273 -9.62 9.67 -4.70
CA GLN A 273 -9.54 9.85 -3.23
C GLN A 273 -8.55 10.95 -2.81
N ASP A 274 -7.76 11.50 -3.75
CA ASP A 274 -6.98 12.73 -3.60
C ASP A 274 -6.77 13.47 -4.94
N SER A 275 -6.03 14.58 -4.92
CA SER A 275 -5.74 15.42 -6.09
C SER A 275 -4.71 14.85 -7.08
N THR A 276 -4.10 13.71 -6.79
CA THR A 276 -2.91 13.20 -7.50
C THR A 276 -3.12 11.74 -7.95
N PRO A 277 -4.27 11.40 -8.58
CA PRO A 277 -4.60 10.02 -8.91
C PRO A 277 -3.54 9.36 -9.78
N GLY A 278 -2.99 8.26 -9.27
CA GLY A 278 -1.92 7.50 -9.92
C GLY A 278 -0.50 7.97 -9.60
N VAL A 279 -0.32 8.81 -8.57
CA VAL A 279 0.96 9.09 -7.89
C VAL A 279 0.90 8.44 -6.51
N TRP A 280 1.98 7.80 -6.06
CA TRP A 280 2.07 7.15 -4.76
C TRP A 280 2.55 8.15 -3.70
N ASP A 281 1.73 9.15 -3.36
CA ASP A 281 2.14 10.27 -2.51
C ASP A 281 1.33 10.47 -1.22
N MET A 282 1.67 11.53 -0.48
CA MET A 282 1.06 11.84 0.82
C MET A 282 -0.18 12.74 0.74
N ALA A 283 -0.76 13.03 -0.43
CA ALA A 283 -1.87 13.99 -0.58
C ALA A 283 -3.18 13.51 0.06
N PHE A 284 -3.47 12.21 0.01
CA PHE A 284 -4.64 11.56 0.60
C PHE A 284 -4.91 11.91 2.07
N TYR A 285 -3.89 11.83 2.94
CA TYR A 285 -4.07 12.02 4.39
C TYR A 285 -4.53 13.44 4.78
N PRO A 286 -3.87 14.54 4.35
CA PRO A 286 -4.33 15.89 4.63
C PRO A 286 -5.60 16.25 3.86
N GLN A 287 -5.84 15.68 2.67
CA GLN A 287 -7.05 15.97 1.90
C GLN A 287 -8.30 15.31 2.49
N THR A 288 -8.16 14.12 3.09
CA THR A 288 -9.24 13.48 3.87
C THR A 288 -9.66 14.35 5.06
N THR A 289 -8.73 15.01 5.74
CA THR A 289 -8.99 15.80 6.95
C THR A 289 -9.35 17.28 6.70
N ASN A 290 -8.92 17.86 5.58
CA ASN A 290 -9.15 19.28 5.23
C ASN A 290 -10.14 19.44 4.06
N ASN A 291 -10.08 20.57 3.33
CA ASN A 291 -10.90 20.82 2.14
C ASN A 291 -10.12 20.48 0.87
N PRO A 292 -10.46 19.39 0.14
CA PRO A 292 -9.81 19.05 -1.12
C PRO A 292 -10.56 19.67 -2.33
N PRO A 293 -10.05 19.51 -3.56
CA PRO A 293 -10.79 19.83 -4.78
C PRO A 293 -12.15 19.12 -4.88
N VAL A 294 -13.08 19.66 -5.67
CA VAL A 294 -14.47 19.20 -5.78
C VAL A 294 -14.56 17.70 -6.12
N ARG A 295 -13.75 17.24 -7.07
CA ARG A 295 -13.71 15.82 -7.47
C ARG A 295 -13.15 14.86 -6.42
N VAL A 296 -12.47 15.33 -5.38
CA VAL A 296 -11.94 14.41 -4.37
C VAL A 296 -13.08 13.84 -3.52
N LEU A 297 -13.37 12.56 -3.71
CA LEU A 297 -14.39 11.81 -2.98
C LEU A 297 -13.74 11.09 -1.80
N LYS A 298 -14.17 11.44 -0.59
CA LYS A 298 -13.74 10.82 0.66
C LYS A 298 -14.64 9.66 1.03
N PHE A 299 -14.07 8.49 1.34
CA PHE A 299 -14.85 7.43 1.97
C PHE A 299 -15.09 7.73 3.44
N GLN A 300 -16.24 7.31 3.96
CA GLN A 300 -16.62 7.56 5.35
C GLN A 300 -15.76 6.72 6.32
N SER A 301 -15.31 5.53 5.89
CA SER A 301 -14.27 4.73 6.56
C SER A 301 -13.01 5.55 6.87
N ASP A 302 -12.55 6.32 5.90
CA ASP A 302 -11.29 7.05 5.94
C ASP A 302 -11.43 8.27 6.86
N ILE A 303 -12.57 8.96 6.76
CA ILE A 303 -12.95 10.02 7.70
C ILE A 303 -13.03 9.48 9.14
N ASN A 304 -13.61 8.30 9.35
CA ASN A 304 -13.72 7.67 10.68
C ASN A 304 -12.32 7.37 11.24
N LEU A 305 -11.45 6.73 10.45
CA LEU A 305 -10.07 6.41 10.82
C LEU A 305 -9.21 7.67 11.08
N SER A 306 -9.43 8.76 10.35
CA SER A 306 -8.69 10.02 10.56
C SER A 306 -8.99 10.70 11.91
N LYS A 307 -10.17 10.41 12.51
CA LYS A 307 -10.66 11.06 13.74
C LYS A 307 -10.52 10.19 14.99
N ASP A 308 -10.50 8.87 14.83
CA ASP A 308 -10.46 7.93 15.95
C ASP A 308 -9.21 8.07 16.81
N SER A 309 -9.36 7.94 18.13
CA SER A 309 -8.29 8.16 19.10
C SER A 309 -7.10 7.20 18.97
N ARG A 310 -7.32 6.00 18.39
CA ARG A 310 -6.30 4.95 18.20
C ARG A 310 -5.46 5.15 16.92
N THR A 311 -5.96 5.91 15.95
CA THR A 311 -5.38 6.03 14.60
C THR A 311 -5.03 7.46 14.19
N LYS A 312 -5.67 8.48 14.76
CA LYS A 312 -5.43 9.90 14.43
C LYS A 312 -3.96 10.34 14.54
N ALA A 313 -3.18 9.71 15.42
CA ALA A 313 -1.75 9.99 15.58
C ALA A 313 -0.95 9.53 14.36
N SER A 314 -1.16 8.29 13.89
CA SER A 314 -0.58 7.78 12.64
C SER A 314 -1.07 8.57 11.43
N TRP A 315 -2.36 8.96 11.42
CA TRP A 315 -2.92 9.79 10.36
C TRP A 315 -2.23 11.16 10.26
N ALA A 316 -2.01 11.81 11.41
CA ALA A 316 -1.31 13.09 11.48
C ALA A 316 0.17 12.95 11.07
N GLN A 317 0.86 11.87 11.47
CA GLN A 317 2.23 11.58 11.04
C GLN A 317 2.34 11.48 9.51
N PHE A 318 1.39 10.81 8.86
CA PHE A 318 1.35 10.70 7.40
C PHE A 318 0.74 11.91 6.68
N SER A 319 0.21 12.90 7.42
CA SER A 319 -0.30 14.14 6.83
C SER A 319 0.78 15.16 6.47
N ASP A 320 2.01 15.00 6.99
CA ASP A 320 3.14 15.86 6.64
C ASP A 320 3.78 15.45 5.29
N ARG A 321 3.34 16.10 4.21
CA ARG A 321 3.85 15.86 2.85
C ARG A 321 5.35 16.17 2.69
N ALA A 322 5.97 16.95 3.58
CA ALA A 322 7.38 17.31 3.46
C ALA A 322 8.33 16.20 3.95
N THR A 323 7.92 15.41 4.95
CA THR A 323 8.79 14.41 5.59
C THR A 323 8.24 12.98 5.59
N ALA A 324 6.93 12.79 5.44
CA ALA A 324 6.31 11.49 5.68
C ALA A 324 6.53 10.44 4.58
N GLN A 325 6.82 10.83 3.34
CA GLN A 325 6.89 9.90 2.18
C GLN A 325 7.78 8.67 2.44
N GLY A 326 9.02 8.88 2.88
CA GLY A 326 9.94 7.76 3.13
C GLY A 326 9.51 6.87 4.30
N ARG A 327 8.87 7.46 5.32
CA ARG A 327 8.35 6.73 6.48
C ARG A 327 7.13 5.89 6.10
N TRP A 328 6.17 6.49 5.40
CA TRP A 328 4.99 5.81 4.88
C TRP A 328 5.36 4.71 3.88
N ASN A 329 6.29 4.95 2.95
CA ASN A 329 6.80 3.92 2.05
C ASN A 329 7.33 2.70 2.82
N SER A 330 8.12 2.93 3.89
CA SER A 330 8.68 1.85 4.71
C SER A 330 7.64 1.10 5.53
N ASP A 331 6.68 1.81 6.14
CA ASP A 331 5.63 1.19 6.95
C ASP A 331 4.56 0.50 6.09
N TYR A 332 4.21 1.08 4.92
CA TYR A 332 3.38 0.43 3.90
C TYR A 332 4.05 -0.85 3.39
N ALA A 333 5.35 -0.82 3.05
CA ALA A 333 6.06 -1.99 2.55
C ALA A 333 6.00 -3.16 3.56
N LYS A 334 6.15 -2.90 4.87
CA LYS A 334 6.04 -3.92 5.92
C LYS A 334 4.61 -4.42 6.08
N ALA A 335 3.65 -3.50 6.17
CA ALA A 335 2.24 -3.85 6.34
C ALA A 335 1.71 -4.63 5.13
N TYR A 336 2.10 -4.25 3.91
CA TYR A 336 1.77 -4.97 2.68
C TYR A 336 2.49 -6.32 2.58
N THR A 337 3.77 -6.42 2.99
CA THR A 337 4.45 -7.73 3.08
C THR A 337 3.67 -8.69 3.99
N ARG A 338 3.25 -8.21 5.17
CA ARG A 338 2.41 -8.98 6.10
C ARG A 338 1.06 -9.37 5.48
N LEU A 339 0.38 -8.43 4.84
CA LEU A 339 -0.88 -8.62 4.13
C LEU A 339 -0.76 -9.72 3.05
N SER A 340 0.25 -9.62 2.18
CA SER A 340 0.52 -10.56 1.08
C SER A 340 0.87 -11.99 1.51
N LEU A 341 0.97 -12.25 2.82
CA LEU A 341 1.31 -13.53 3.44
C LEU A 341 0.18 -14.07 4.34
N LEU A 342 -0.94 -13.37 4.49
CA LEU A 342 -2.11 -13.91 5.18
C LEU A 342 -2.59 -15.18 4.45
N GLY A 343 -2.91 -16.23 5.21
CA GLY A 343 -3.29 -17.54 4.64
C GLY A 343 -2.15 -18.38 4.04
N VAL A 344 -0.97 -17.81 3.81
CA VAL A 344 0.17 -18.55 3.22
C VAL A 344 0.78 -19.47 4.28
N ASN A 345 0.59 -20.78 4.09
CA ASN A 345 1.01 -21.81 5.05
C ASN A 345 2.35 -22.49 4.68
N ASN A 346 3.04 -21.98 3.65
CA ASN A 346 4.33 -22.49 3.17
C ASN A 346 5.36 -21.36 3.02
N ILE A 347 5.40 -20.41 3.96
CA ILE A 347 6.30 -19.25 3.94
C ILE A 347 7.76 -19.71 3.92
N ASN A 348 8.07 -20.86 4.54
CA ASN A 348 9.43 -21.41 4.57
C ASN A 348 9.94 -21.84 3.18
N ASP A 349 9.03 -22.22 2.28
CA ASP A 349 9.33 -22.69 0.93
C ASP A 349 9.50 -21.54 -0.07
N LEU A 350 9.04 -20.34 0.25
CA LEU A 350 9.06 -19.19 -0.65
C LEU A 350 10.48 -18.80 -1.09
N LYS A 351 10.52 -18.09 -2.21
CA LYS A 351 11.72 -17.53 -2.84
C LYS A 351 11.54 -16.04 -3.03
N GLU A 352 12.63 -15.30 -3.20
CA GLU A 352 12.58 -13.86 -3.43
C GLU A 352 12.88 -13.53 -4.90
N CYS A 353 12.02 -12.73 -5.53
CA CYS A 353 12.20 -12.19 -6.89
C CYS A 353 12.19 -10.65 -6.93
N THR A 354 12.50 -9.99 -5.81
CA THR A 354 12.52 -8.52 -5.72
C THR A 354 13.42 -7.87 -6.78
N GLN A 355 14.52 -8.52 -7.16
CA GLN A 355 15.49 -7.99 -8.12
C GLN A 355 14.90 -7.75 -9.51
N VAL A 356 13.82 -8.43 -9.90
CA VAL A 356 13.18 -8.28 -11.22
C VAL A 356 12.04 -7.27 -11.27
N LEU A 357 11.70 -6.60 -10.15
CA LEU A 357 10.80 -5.43 -10.16
C LEU A 357 11.41 -4.29 -11.00
N PRO A 358 10.60 -3.38 -11.59
CA PRO A 358 11.10 -2.21 -12.32
C PRO A 358 11.72 -1.16 -11.37
N ALA A 359 12.49 -0.23 -11.93
CA ALA A 359 13.18 0.80 -11.14
C ALA A 359 12.19 1.78 -10.47
N GLU A 360 12.57 2.31 -9.30
CA GLU A 360 11.78 3.34 -8.58
C GLU A 360 11.77 4.66 -9.35
N ILE A 361 10.59 5.27 -9.46
CA ILE A 361 10.43 6.63 -9.98
C ILE A 361 10.50 7.60 -8.78
N LYS A 362 11.71 8.09 -8.47
CA LYS A 362 12.01 8.86 -7.24
C LYS A 362 11.56 10.31 -7.23
N SER A 363 11.10 10.83 -8.37
CA SER A 363 10.55 12.17 -8.51
C SER A 363 9.47 12.16 -9.60
N PHE A 364 8.50 13.05 -9.47
CA PHE A 364 7.40 13.20 -10.42
C PHE A 364 7.07 14.69 -10.61
N VAL A 365 6.73 15.07 -11.84
CA VAL A 365 6.22 16.39 -12.21
C VAL A 365 5.08 16.14 -13.21
N SER A 366 3.88 16.63 -12.93
CA SER A 366 2.76 16.51 -13.87
C SER A 366 2.90 17.56 -14.96
N GLU A 367 3.23 17.14 -16.19
CA GLU A 367 3.31 18.03 -17.35
C GLU A 367 1.94 18.61 -17.75
N ASP A 368 0.84 17.99 -17.28
CA ASP A 368 -0.55 18.37 -17.54
C ASP A 368 -1.28 18.96 -16.31
N GLN A 369 -0.56 19.37 -15.25
CA GLN A 369 -1.14 19.80 -13.97
C GLN A 369 -2.27 20.83 -14.13
N VAL A 370 -2.10 21.84 -15.00
CA VAL A 370 -3.12 22.89 -15.23
C VAL A 370 -4.46 22.33 -15.71
N ILE A 371 -4.45 21.24 -16.48
CA ILE A 371 -5.69 20.62 -16.99
C ILE A 371 -6.23 19.59 -16.00
N LEU A 372 -5.35 18.94 -15.24
CA LEU A 372 -5.73 18.12 -14.10
C LEU A 372 -6.42 18.94 -12.99
N ASP A 373 -5.92 20.14 -12.68
CA ASP A 373 -6.51 21.03 -11.66
C ASP A 373 -7.91 21.51 -12.06
N ARG A 374 -8.10 21.87 -13.33
CA ARG A 374 -9.42 22.24 -13.88
C ARG A 374 -10.39 21.05 -13.90
N TRP A 375 -9.90 19.84 -14.21
CA TRP A 375 -10.69 18.62 -14.05
C TRP A 375 -11.11 18.41 -12.59
N LEU A 376 -10.17 18.51 -11.63
CA LEU A 376 -10.38 18.36 -10.19
C LEU A 376 -11.35 19.41 -9.61
N ALA A 377 -11.38 20.61 -10.19
CA ALA A 377 -12.33 21.67 -9.87
C ALA A 377 -13.77 21.38 -10.37
N GLY A 378 -13.95 20.35 -11.21
CA GLY A 378 -15.25 19.94 -11.75
C GLY A 378 -15.65 20.66 -13.05
N GLU A 379 -14.70 21.27 -13.77
CA GLU A 379 -15.03 22.03 -15.00
C GLU A 379 -15.49 21.14 -16.17
N PHE A 380 -15.12 19.86 -16.19
CA PHE A 380 -15.42 18.92 -17.28
C PHE A 380 -15.30 17.45 -16.83
N ASP A 381 -16.23 16.60 -17.27
CA ASP A 381 -16.22 15.13 -17.08
C ASP A 381 -15.60 14.37 -18.28
N GLN A 382 -15.42 15.05 -19.42
CA GLN A 382 -14.95 14.43 -20.65
C GLN A 382 -13.54 13.80 -20.54
N LEU A 383 -12.78 14.15 -19.50
CA LEU A 383 -11.44 13.61 -19.25
C LEU A 383 -11.41 12.42 -18.29
N ASN A 384 -12.53 11.98 -17.69
CA ASN A 384 -12.52 10.92 -16.67
C ASN A 384 -11.80 9.65 -17.18
N ASN A 385 -12.11 9.21 -18.40
CA ASN A 385 -11.43 8.08 -19.06
C ASN A 385 -9.93 8.32 -19.34
N LEU A 386 -9.53 9.57 -19.60
CA LEU A 386 -8.12 9.89 -19.87
C LEU A 386 -7.31 9.90 -18.57
N VAL A 387 -7.85 10.50 -17.50
CA VAL A 387 -7.23 10.46 -16.16
C VAL A 387 -7.17 9.02 -15.65
N ASP A 388 -8.25 8.25 -15.79
CA ASP A 388 -8.30 6.86 -15.34
C ASP A 388 -7.26 5.99 -16.07
N ASN A 389 -7.08 6.15 -17.38
CA ASN A 389 -6.02 5.47 -18.13
C ASN A 389 -4.64 6.18 -18.05
N ALA A 390 -4.50 7.21 -17.21
CA ALA A 390 -3.27 8.01 -17.02
C ALA A 390 -2.68 8.55 -18.34
N ILE A 391 -3.55 8.94 -19.27
CA ILE A 391 -3.21 9.54 -20.56
C ILE A 391 -2.91 11.03 -20.36
N GLN A 392 -1.79 11.49 -20.94
CA GLN A 392 -1.34 12.88 -20.92
C GLN A 392 -2.41 13.84 -21.51
N LEU A 393 -2.82 14.85 -20.74
CA LEU A 393 -3.95 15.72 -21.11
C LEU A 393 -3.58 16.94 -22.00
N THR A 394 -2.29 17.19 -22.25
CA THR A 394 -1.83 18.41 -22.97
C THR A 394 -2.28 18.52 -24.44
N GLY A 395 -2.83 17.45 -25.04
CA GLY A 395 -3.39 17.47 -26.40
C GLY A 395 -4.87 17.85 -26.52
N VAL A 396 -5.62 17.92 -25.41
CA VAL A 396 -7.10 17.87 -25.46
C VAL A 396 -7.77 19.24 -25.70
N ILE A 397 -7.02 20.34 -25.69
CA ILE A 397 -7.56 21.71 -25.83
C ILE A 397 -7.72 22.14 -27.31
N SER A 398 -7.27 21.33 -28.28
CA SER A 398 -7.10 21.80 -29.67
C SER A 398 -8.37 21.81 -30.56
N THR A 399 -9.55 21.41 -30.07
CA THR A 399 -10.78 21.37 -30.89
C THR A 399 -12.01 21.84 -30.13
N ASN A 400 -12.19 23.16 -30.03
CA ASN A 400 -13.39 23.89 -30.45
C ASN A 400 -13.32 25.34 -29.94
N GLY A 401 -13.29 26.32 -30.85
CA GLY A 401 -13.07 27.72 -30.46
C GLY A 401 -13.14 28.77 -31.57
N LYS A 402 -13.59 28.43 -32.78
CA LYS A 402 -14.16 29.31 -33.81
C LYS A 402 -15.13 28.52 -34.68
#